data_AF-A0A7C1IC38-F1
#
_entry.id   AF-A0A7C1IC38-F1
#
_cell.length_a   1.000
_cell.length_b   1.000
_cell.length_c   1.000
_cell.angle_alpha   90.00
_cell.angle_beta   90.00
_cell.angle_gamma   90.00
#
_symmetry.space_group_name_H-M   'P 1'
#
loop_
_entity.id
_entity.type
_entity.pdbx_description
1 polymer ?
#
loop_
_entity_poly.entity_id
_entity_poly.type
_entity_poly.pdbx_seq_one_letter_code
_entity_poly.pdbx_strand_id
1 'polypeptide(L)'
;MQGSVLEDRVPQVIQGYLSREVEDVARRTLGVETFEFEPSDQDVFDLSQAKVTIGKYLTDRLYLTYTRSLSFDEATSDIINLEYRLSDHITIQAGREGDIETRDEYKLELQFRWEY
;
A
#
# COMPACT_ATOMS: atom_id res chain seq x y z
N MET A 1 -6.14 -7.43 -36.36
CA MET A 1 -5.54 -7.13 -35.03
C MET A 1 -6.12 -5.81 -34.53
N GLN A 2 -7.35 -5.81 -34.01
CA GLN A 2 -8.01 -4.59 -33.44
C GLN A 2 -8.85 -4.90 -32.17
N GLY A 3 -8.86 -6.15 -31.68
CA GLY A 3 -9.66 -6.56 -30.53
C GLY A 3 -9.00 -6.35 -29.16
N SER A 4 -7.66 -6.42 -29.04
CA SER A 4 -7.03 -6.53 -27.71
C SER A 4 -6.94 -5.22 -26.92
N VAL A 5 -6.86 -4.06 -27.58
CA VAL A 5 -6.66 -2.78 -26.86
C VAL A 5 -7.88 -2.37 -26.03
N LEU A 6 -9.08 -2.82 -26.41
CA LEU A 6 -10.31 -2.55 -25.65
C LEU A 6 -10.48 -3.54 -24.50
N GLU A 7 -10.15 -4.81 -24.70
CA GLU A 7 -10.17 -5.82 -23.63
C GLU A 7 -9.15 -5.52 -22.52
N ASP A 8 -7.98 -4.99 -22.85
CA ASP A 8 -6.94 -4.69 -21.83
C ASP A 8 -7.23 -3.42 -21.01
N ARG A 9 -8.04 -2.49 -21.54
CA ARG A 9 -8.35 -1.19 -20.89
C ARG A 9 -9.56 -1.24 -19.98
N VAL A 10 -10.54 -2.10 -20.27
CA VAL A 10 -11.76 -2.24 -19.47
C VAL A 10 -11.44 -2.63 -18.01
N PRO A 11 -10.55 -3.61 -17.75
CA PRO A 11 -10.15 -3.96 -16.39
C PRO A 11 -9.50 -2.79 -15.65
N GLN A 12 -8.55 -2.08 -16.29
CA GLN A 12 -7.83 -0.95 -15.67
C GLN A 12 -8.75 0.20 -15.27
N VAL A 13 -9.75 0.51 -16.11
CA VAL A 13 -10.73 1.56 -15.80
C VAL A 13 -11.61 1.14 -14.64
N ILE A 14 -12.09 -0.11 -14.62
CA ILE A 14 -12.92 -0.65 -13.53
C ILE A 14 -12.14 -0.70 -12.21
N GLN A 15 -10.88 -1.15 -12.23
CA GLN A 15 -9.97 -1.12 -11.08
C GLN A 15 -9.90 0.28 -10.47
N GLY A 16 -9.57 1.29 -11.28
CA GLY A 16 -9.39 2.65 -10.80
C GLY A 16 -10.67 3.29 -10.22
N TYR A 17 -11.86 2.89 -10.66
CA TYR A 17 -13.12 3.35 -10.05
C TYR A 17 -13.43 2.64 -8.74
N LEU A 18 -13.28 1.31 -8.69
CA LEU A 18 -13.55 0.51 -7.48
C LEU A 18 -12.60 0.88 -6.34
N SER A 19 -11.30 1.02 -6.62
CA SER A 19 -10.33 1.40 -5.59
C SER A 19 -10.69 2.74 -4.97
N ARG A 20 -10.95 3.78 -5.76
CA ARG A 20 -11.24 5.12 -5.23
C ARG A 20 -12.46 5.19 -4.30
N GLU A 21 -13.58 4.57 -4.67
CA GLU A 21 -14.77 4.61 -3.82
C GLU A 21 -14.57 3.83 -2.51
N VAL A 22 -13.96 2.65 -2.58
CA VAL A 22 -13.66 1.84 -1.41
C VAL A 22 -12.68 2.57 -0.48
N GLU A 23 -11.67 3.21 -1.05
CA GLU A 23 -10.68 3.98 -0.30
C GLU A 23 -11.29 5.17 0.44
N ASP A 24 -12.12 5.98 -0.21
CA ASP A 24 -12.75 7.13 0.43
C ASP A 24 -13.67 6.71 1.59
N VAL A 25 -14.46 5.66 1.39
CA VAL A 25 -15.34 5.12 2.43
C VAL A 25 -14.54 4.53 3.58
N ALA A 26 -13.47 3.78 3.28
CA ALA A 26 -12.62 3.14 4.27
C ALA A 26 -11.82 4.16 5.08
N ARG A 27 -11.19 5.16 4.44
CA ARG A 27 -10.50 6.26 5.13
C ARG A 27 -11.41 6.95 6.14
N ARG A 28 -12.65 7.26 5.72
CA ARG A 28 -13.64 7.91 6.58
C ARG A 28 -14.12 7.00 7.72
N THR A 29 -14.33 5.72 7.46
CA THR A 29 -14.88 4.77 8.44
C THR A 29 -13.84 4.32 9.47
N LEU A 30 -12.62 4.04 9.01
CA LEU A 30 -11.53 3.53 9.84
C LEU A 30 -10.74 4.65 10.54
N GLY A 31 -10.92 5.90 10.11
CA GLY A 31 -10.19 7.05 10.65
C GLY A 31 -8.69 6.89 10.42
N VAL A 32 -8.32 6.59 9.18
CA VAL A 32 -6.95 6.40 8.70
C VAL A 32 -6.67 7.41 7.61
N GLU A 33 -5.43 7.88 7.51
CA GLU A 33 -5.03 8.85 6.50
C GLU A 33 -4.79 8.21 5.15
N THR A 34 -4.31 6.97 5.14
CA THR A 34 -4.16 6.17 3.92
C THR A 34 -4.97 4.90 4.04
N PHE A 35 -5.77 4.67 3.02
CA PHE A 35 -6.31 3.37 2.67
C PHE A 35 -6.12 3.29 1.17
N GLU A 36 -5.44 2.25 0.70
CA GLU A 36 -5.25 1.94 -0.72
C GLU A 36 -5.63 0.48 -0.95
N PHE A 37 -6.36 0.25 -2.03
CA PHE A 37 -6.74 -1.08 -2.47
C PHE A 37 -6.18 -1.31 -3.87
N GLU A 38 -5.25 -2.24 -3.98
CA GLU A 38 -4.56 -2.58 -5.23
C GLU A 38 -4.99 -3.99 -5.66
N PRO A 39 -5.89 -4.11 -6.65
CA PRO A 39 -6.27 -5.40 -7.22
C PRO A 39 -5.07 -6.12 -7.85
N SER A 40 -5.18 -7.43 -8.05
CA SER A 40 -4.15 -8.20 -8.76
C SER A 40 -4.03 -7.76 -10.22
N ASP A 41 -2.79 -7.60 -10.69
CA ASP A 41 -2.47 -7.28 -12.08
C ASP A 41 -2.81 -8.43 -13.04
N GLN A 42 -2.83 -9.67 -12.56
CA GLN A 42 -3.07 -10.86 -13.38
C GLN A 42 -4.57 -11.14 -13.58
N ASP A 43 -5.36 -10.94 -12.53
CA ASP A 43 -6.82 -11.07 -12.57
C ASP A 43 -7.48 -10.11 -11.58
N VAL A 44 -8.19 -9.13 -12.12
CA VAL A 44 -8.89 -8.09 -11.35
C VAL A 44 -10.01 -8.65 -10.49
N PHE A 45 -10.58 -9.78 -10.90
CA PHE A 45 -11.66 -10.43 -10.18
C PHE A 45 -11.14 -11.35 -9.07
N ASP A 46 -9.85 -11.66 -9.08
CA ASP A 46 -9.20 -12.39 -8.00
C ASP A 46 -8.78 -11.44 -6.86
N LEU A 47 -9.75 -11.18 -5.98
CA LEU A 47 -9.55 -10.35 -4.79
C LEU A 47 -8.63 -11.01 -3.75
N SER A 48 -8.35 -12.32 -3.87
CA SER A 48 -7.47 -13.02 -2.92
C SER A 48 -6.01 -12.56 -3.05
N GLN A 49 -5.61 -12.06 -4.21
CA GLN A 49 -4.26 -11.54 -4.45
C GLN A 49 -4.18 -10.02 -4.36
N ALA A 50 -5.29 -9.36 -4.02
CA ALA A 50 -5.31 -7.91 -3.87
C ALA A 50 -4.51 -7.47 -2.64
N LYS A 51 -3.82 -6.34 -2.73
CA LYS A 51 -3.08 -5.73 -1.63
C LYS A 51 -3.90 -4.62 -1.00
N VAL A 52 -3.84 -4.55 0.31
CA VAL A 52 -4.42 -3.47 1.10
C VAL A 52 -3.30 -2.78 1.84
N THR A 53 -3.23 -1.46 1.68
CA THR A 53 -2.33 -0.59 2.44
C THR A 53 -3.17 0.28 3.37
N ILE A 54 -2.83 0.27 4.66
CA ILE A 54 -3.44 1.13 5.67
C ILE A 54 -2.33 1.95 6.31
N GLY A 55 -2.51 3.26 6.34
CA GLY A 55 -1.56 4.18 6.92
C GLY A 55 -2.19 5.10 7.94
N LYS A 56 -1.54 5.23 9.10
CA LYS A 56 -2.03 6.00 10.23
C LYS A 56 -0.95 6.83 10.93
N TYR A 57 -1.26 8.09 11.25
CA TYR A 57 -0.45 8.86 12.19
C TYR A 57 -0.65 8.37 13.63
N LEU A 58 0.43 7.91 14.26
CA LEU A 58 0.47 7.56 15.67
C LEU A 58 0.75 8.80 16.54
N THR A 59 1.46 9.78 15.98
CA THR A 59 1.68 11.12 16.53
C THR A 59 1.67 12.15 15.40
N ASP A 60 1.90 13.43 15.69
CA ASP A 60 2.07 14.49 14.69
C ASP A 60 3.29 14.27 13.75
N ARG A 61 4.20 13.36 14.11
CA ARG A 61 5.48 13.13 13.42
C ARG A 61 5.76 11.66 13.11
N LEU A 62 4.97 10.73 13.64
CA LEU A 62 5.17 9.29 13.47
C LEU A 62 4.03 8.72 12.64
N TYR A 63 4.35 8.26 11.44
CA TYR A 63 3.41 7.67 10.52
C TYR A 63 3.71 6.18 10.34
N LEU A 64 2.71 5.32 10.55
CA LEU A 64 2.81 3.89 10.39
C LEU A 64 2.03 3.48 9.15
N THR A 65 2.63 2.70 8.26
CA THR A 65 1.96 2.06 7.14
C THR A 65 2.08 0.55 7.26
N TYR A 66 0.97 -0.15 7.03
CA TYR A 66 0.90 -1.60 6.95
C TYR A 66 0.31 -2.01 5.61
N THR A 67 1.04 -2.82 4.86
CA THR A 67 0.58 -3.39 3.60
C THR A 67 0.55 -4.90 3.71
N ARG A 68 -0.55 -5.50 3.26
CA ARG A 68 -0.71 -6.96 3.23
C ARG A 68 -1.56 -7.38 2.04
N SER A 69 -1.25 -8.53 1.46
CA SER A 69 -2.18 -9.19 0.54
C SER A 69 -3.39 -9.76 1.31
N LEU A 70 -4.55 -9.80 0.67
CA LEU A 70 -5.79 -10.40 1.18
C LEU A 70 -5.79 -11.93 1.10
N SER A 71 -4.68 -12.53 0.65
CA SER A 71 -4.55 -13.98 0.59
C SER A 71 -4.65 -14.56 2.01
N PHE A 72 -5.40 -15.65 2.12
CA PHE A 72 -5.55 -16.41 3.36
C PHE A 72 -4.50 -17.50 3.50
N ASP A 73 -3.57 -17.61 2.55
CA ASP A 73 -2.46 -18.56 2.62
C ASP A 73 -1.44 -18.12 3.67
N GLU A 74 -0.84 -19.09 4.34
CA GLU A 74 0.17 -18.84 5.37
C GLU A 74 1.43 -18.17 4.80
N ALA A 75 1.70 -18.29 3.49
CA ALA A 75 2.82 -17.64 2.80
C ALA A 75 2.51 -16.19 2.33
N THR A 76 1.74 -15.43 3.12
CA THR A 76 1.36 -14.07 2.72
C THR A 76 2.34 -13.05 3.27
N SER A 77 3.10 -12.42 2.37
CA SER A 77 4.03 -11.34 2.71
C SER A 77 3.32 -10.13 3.31
N ASP A 78 3.91 -9.57 4.37
CA ASP A 78 3.49 -8.32 4.96
C ASP A 78 4.62 -7.28 4.99
N ILE A 79 4.24 -6.02 4.82
CA ILE A 79 5.16 -4.89 4.84
C ILE A 79 4.71 -3.92 5.93
N ILE A 80 5.63 -3.61 6.84
CA ILE A 80 5.42 -2.62 7.90
C ILE A 80 6.44 -1.49 7.67
N ASN A 81 5.97 -0.27 7.47
CA ASN A 81 6.81 0.91 7.34
C ASN A 81 6.50 1.92 8.44
N LEU A 82 7.54 2.43 9.09
CA LEU A 82 7.49 3.47 10.10
C LEU A 82 8.26 4.68 9.60
N GLU A 83 7.58 5.80 9.41
CA GLU A 83 8.17 7.07 9.07
C GLU A 83 8.16 8.00 10.29
N TYR A 84 9.32 8.54 10.64
CA TYR A 84 9.45 9.57 11.66
C TYR A 84 10.06 10.84 11.10
N ARG A 85 9.31 11.94 11.19
CA ARG A 85 9.74 13.27 10.79
C ARG A 85 10.47 13.95 11.94
N LEU A 86 11.80 14.02 11.85
CA LEU A 86 12.65 14.72 12.81
C LEU A 86 12.46 16.24 12.72
N SER A 87 12.36 16.75 11.48
CA SER A 87 12.09 18.15 11.15
C SER A 87 11.42 18.23 9.78
N ASP A 88 11.02 19.42 9.35
CA ASP A 88 10.45 19.62 8.01
C ASP A 88 11.40 19.23 6.86
N HIS A 89 12.69 19.05 7.17
CA HIS A 89 13.74 18.77 6.19
C HIS A 89 14.35 17.37 6.36
N ILE A 90 14.07 16.66 7.46
CA ILE A 90 14.71 15.39 7.79
C ILE A 90 13.65 14.38 8.21
N THR A 91 13.64 13.25 7.50
CA THR A 91 12.76 12.13 7.76
C THR A 91 13.57 10.84 7.87
N ILE A 92 13.24 10.00 8.84
CA ILE A 92 13.76 8.64 8.96
C ILE A 92 12.63 7.68 8.63
N GLN A 93 12.90 6.68 7.79
CA GLN A 93 11.96 5.59 7.53
C GLN A 93 12.60 4.26 7.89
N ALA A 94 11.87 3.40 8.59
CA ALA A 94 12.25 2.03 8.85
C ALA A 94 11.18 1.10 8.27
N GLY A 95 11.60 0.10 7.51
CA GLY A 95 10.72 -0.88 6.87
C GLY A 95 11.07 -2.30 7.29
N ARG A 96 10.05 -3.14 7.43
CA ARG A 96 10.17 -4.60 7.47
C ARG A 96 9.31 -5.15 6.34
N GLU A 97 9.88 -6.02 5.54
CA GLU A 97 9.16 -6.86 4.59
C GLU A 97 9.46 -8.32 4.91
N GLY A 98 8.44 -9.14 5.09
CA GLY A 98 8.65 -10.53 5.46
C GLY A 98 7.48 -11.41 5.06
N ASP A 99 7.77 -12.70 4.97
CA ASP A 99 6.80 -13.77 4.76
C ASP A 99 7.13 -14.90 5.75
N ILE A 100 6.16 -15.72 6.14
CA ILE A 100 6.29 -16.83 7.09
C ILE A 100 7.37 -17.83 6.65
N GLU A 101 7.59 -18.01 5.34
CA GLU A 101 8.60 -18.94 4.81
C GLU A 101 10.00 -18.34 4.65
N THR A 102 10.14 -17.01 4.57
CA THR A 102 11.40 -16.35 4.28
C THR A 102 11.94 -15.55 5.47
N ARG A 103 13.21 -15.15 5.41
CA ARG A 103 13.77 -14.25 6.43
C ARG A 103 13.29 -12.84 6.15
N ASP A 104 12.77 -12.18 7.19
CA ASP A 104 12.46 -10.75 7.16
C ASP A 104 13.63 -9.92 6.63
N GLU A 105 13.31 -9.05 5.67
CA GLU A 105 14.18 -7.97 5.21
C GLU A 105 13.86 -6.69 5.98
N TYR A 106 14.92 -6.01 6.44
CA TYR A 106 14.81 -4.77 7.19
C TYR A 106 15.51 -3.65 6.43
N LYS A 107 14.81 -2.54 6.25
CA LYS A 107 15.32 -1.36 5.55
C LYS A 107 15.33 -0.15 6.48
N LEU A 108 16.38 0.67 6.38
CA LEU A 108 16.46 1.97 7.05
C LEU A 108 16.84 3.03 6.02
N GLU A 109 16.03 4.07 5.91
CA GLU A 109 16.26 5.19 5.01
C GLU A 109 16.33 6.51 5.79
N LEU A 110 17.21 7.39 5.31
CA LEU A 110 17.34 8.76 5.79
C LEU A 110 17.11 9.69 4.61
N GLN A 111 16.05 10.49 4.71
CA GLN A 111 15.64 11.40 3.66
C GLN A 111 15.90 12.84 4.07
N PHE A 112 16.54 13.59 3.18
CA PHE A 112 16.83 15.01 3.37
C PHE A 112 16.15 15.83 2.26
N ARG A 113 15.32 16.79 2.65
CA ARG A 113 14.68 17.73 1.74
C ARG A 113 15.34 19.10 1.87
N TRP A 114 15.88 19.61 0.77
CA TRP A 114 16.51 20.93 0.69
C TRP A 114 15.82 21.72 -0.41
N GLU A 115 15.32 22.91 -0.08
CA GLU A 115 14.79 23.89 -1.03
C GLU A 115 15.83 25.02 -1.16
N TYR A 116 16.14 25.45 -2.38
CA TYR A 116 17.06 26.55 -2.68
C TYR A 116 16.29 27.75 -3.23
#